data_AF-A0A0B2SS24-F1
#
_entry.id   AF-A0A0B2SS24-F1
#
_cell.length_a   1.000
_cell.length_b   1.000
_cell.length_c   1.000
_cell.angle_alpha   90.00
_cell.angle_beta   90.00
_cell.angle_gamma   90.00
#
_symmetry.space_group_name_H-M   'P 1'
#
loop_
_entity.id
_entity.type
_entity.pdbx_description
1 polymer ?
#
loop_
_entity_poly.entity_id
_entity_poly.type
_entity_poly.pdbx_seq_one_letter_code
_entity_poly.pdbx_strand_id
1 'polypeptide(L)' 'IIDERQMTFIKGRHLLHAVLTANEVVEEAKRCKKPCLVFKVDYEKAHDSVS' A
#
# COMPACT_ATOMS: atom_id res chain seq x y z
N ILE A 1 -16.16 -7.44 2.11
CA ILE A 1 -15.70 -7.02 0.77
C ILE A 1 -14.18 -6.88 0.85
N ILE A 2 -13.42 -7.62 0.03
CA ILE A 2 -11.95 -7.58 0.03
C ILE A 2 -11.51 -6.93 -1.29
N ASP A 3 -10.85 -5.77 -1.23
CA ASP A 3 -10.32 -5.10 -2.42
C ASP A 3 -9.08 -5.85 -2.93
N GLU A 4 -8.86 -5.89 -4.25
CA GLU A 4 -7.69 -6.53 -4.85
C GLU A 4 -6.36 -5.91 -4.40
N ARG A 5 -6.38 -4.63 -4.06
CA ARG A 5 -5.22 -3.86 -3.61
C ARG A 5 -4.99 -3.98 -2.10
N GLN A 6 -5.89 -4.63 -1.37
CA GLN A 6 -5.66 -4.91 0.05
C GLN A 6 -4.63 -6.03 0.18
N MET A 7 -3.47 -5.72 0.76
CA MET A 7 -2.33 -6.66 0.83
C MET A 7 -2.09 -7.23 2.22
N THR A 8 -2.69 -6.63 3.26
CA THR A 8 -2.51 -7.02 4.66
C THR A 8 -3.65 -7.92 5.14
N PHE A 9 -3.32 -8.90 6.00
CA PHE A 9 -4.27 -9.82 6.65
C PHE A 9 -5.08 -10.73 5.71
N ILE A 10 -4.62 -10.96 4.48
CA ILE A 10 -5.25 -11.87 3.51
C ILE A 10 -4.31 -13.04 3.24
N LYS A 11 -4.80 -14.27 3.40
CA LYS A 11 -4.03 -15.48 3.12
C LYS A 11 -3.57 -15.48 1.66
N GLY A 12 -2.26 -15.63 1.45
CA GLY A 12 -1.63 -15.59 0.12
C GLY A 12 -1.26 -14.19 -0.40
N ARG A 13 -1.59 -13.11 0.32
CA ARG A 13 -1.07 -11.77 0.08
C ARG A 13 -0.07 -11.40 1.18
N HIS A 14 1.17 -11.17 0.79
CA HIS A 14 2.26 -10.94 1.74
C HIS A 14 2.62 -9.45 1.81
N LEU A 15 3.01 -9.00 3.01
CA LEU A 15 3.48 -7.63 3.25
C LEU A 15 4.63 -7.23 2.32
N LEU A 16 5.54 -8.17 2.04
CA LEU A 16 6.66 -7.94 1.12
C LEU A 16 6.19 -7.57 -0.29
N HIS A 17 5.12 -8.20 -0.79
CA HIS A 17 4.59 -7.89 -2.12
C HIS A 17 4.07 -6.45 -2.18
N ALA A 18 3.41 -5.97 -1.11
CA ALA A 18 2.95 -4.59 -1.03
C ALA A 18 4.10 -3.58 -1.13
N VAL A 19 5.22 -3.86 -0.44
CA VAL A 19 6.41 -2.99 -0.46
C VAL A 19 7.08 -3.00 -1.83
N LEU A 20 7.20 -4.17 -2.47
CA LEU A 20 7.77 -4.29 -3.81
C LEU A 20 6.94 -3.52 -4.84
N THR A 21 5.62 -3.71 -4.86
CA THR A 21 4.71 -3.00 -5.77
C THR A 21 4.81 -1.48 -5.56
N ALA A 22 4.84 -1.00 -4.31
CA ALA A 22 4.98 0.43 -4.04
C ALA A 22 6.32 0.99 -4.56
N ASN A 23 7.41 0.25 -4.38
CA ASN A 23 8.73 0.63 -4.90
C ASN A 23 8.74 0.69 -6.43
N GLU A 24 8.18 -0.30 -7.11
CA GLU A 24 8.11 -0.35 -8.58
C GLU A 24 7.34 0.84 -9.15
N VAL A 25 6.19 1.17 -8.55
CA VAL A 25 5.36 2.32 -8.98
C VAL A 25 6.11 3.64 -8.77
N VAL A 26 6.80 3.81 -7.64
CA VAL A 26 7.61 5.00 -7.37
C VAL A 26 8.78 5.11 -8.34
N GLU A 27 9.47 4.00 -8.60
CA GLU A 27 10.60 3.94 -9.54
C GLU A 27 10.15 4.26 -10.97
N GLU A 28 9.01 3.72 -11.40
CA GLU A 28 8.42 4.04 -12.71
C GLU A 28 8.07 5.53 -12.83
N ALA A 29 7.45 6.12 -11.79
CA ALA A 29 7.12 7.54 -11.80
C ALA A 29 8.38 8.41 -11.92
N LYS A 30 9.45 8.07 -11.19
CA LYS A 30 10.77 8.71 -11.30
C LYS A 30 11.35 8.58 -12.70
N ARG A 31 11.37 7.37 -13.26
CA ARG A 31 11.88 7.09 -14.62
C ARG A 31 11.13 7.89 -15.69
N CYS A 32 9.82 8.01 -15.55
CA CYS A 32 8.97 8.76 -16.47
C CYS A 32 9.01 10.28 -16.24
N LYS A 33 9.77 10.77 -15.26
CA LYS A 33 9.78 12.18 -14.81
C LYS A 33 8.37 12.72 -14.52
N LYS A 34 7.48 11.82 -14.06
CA LYS A 34 6.11 12.18 -13.69
C LYS A 34 6.12 12.66 -12.24
N PRO A 35 5.54 13.83 -11.93
CA PRO A 35 5.32 14.23 -10.55
C PRO A 35 4.54 13.14 -9.82
N CYS A 36 5.03 12.70 -8.66
CA CYS A 36 4.33 11.73 -7.82
C CYS A 36 4.28 12.22 -6.37
N LEU A 37 3.19 11.87 -5.69
CA LEU A 37 3.00 12.13 -4.27
C LEU A 37 2.61 10.80 -3.62
N VAL A 38 3.39 10.37 -2.62
CA VAL A 38 3.07 9.19 -1.83
C VAL A 38 2.46 9.66 -0.52
N PHE A 39 1.20 9.32 -0.29
CA PHE A 39 0.51 9.62 0.96
C PHE A 39 0.48 8.38 1.84
N LYS A 40 1.37 8.34 2.83
CA LYS A 40 1.39 7.27 3.84
C LYS A 40 0.42 7.64 4.96
N VAL A 41 -0.63 6.84 5.13
CA VAL A 41 -1.64 7.01 6.18
C VAL A 41 -1.58 5.83 7.12
N ASP A 42 -1.52 6.11 8.41
CA ASP A 42 -1.59 5.12 9.48
C ASP A 42 -2.71 5.53 10.44
N TYR A 43 -3.43 4.56 11.02
CA TYR A 43 -4.50 4.82 12.00
C TYR A 43 -3.96 4.64 13.42
N GLU A 44 -4.14 5.63 14.28
CA GLU A 44 -3.57 5.64 15.63
C GLU A 44 -4.14 4.53 16.54
N LYS A 45 -5.33 3.99 16.24
CA LYS A 45 -5.96 2.86 16.97
C LYS A 45 -6.89 2.06 16.04
N ALA A 46 -6.32 1.46 15.00
CA ALA A 46 -7.06 0.78 13.94
C ALA A 46 -8.05 -0.30 14.45
N HIS A 47 -7.77 -0.92 15.61
CA HIS A 47 -8.58 -2.00 16.16
C HIS A 47 -9.60 -1.55 17.22
N ASP A 48 -9.36 -0.43 17.91
CA ASP A 48 -10.27 0.08 18.95
C ASP A 48 -11.41 0.93 18.36
N SER A 49 -11.22 1.40 17.13
CA SER A 49 -12.16 2.28 16.42
C SER A 49 -13.16 1.50 15.56
N VAL A 50 -13.21 0.18 15.71
CA VAL A 50 -14.14 -0.70 14.98
C VAL A 50 -15.45 -0.74 15.79
N SER A 51 -16.46 -0.02 15.31
CA SER A 51 -17.82 -0.07 15.86
C SER A 51 -18.65 -1.20 15.26
#